data_AF-A0A972RKV1-F1
#
_entry.id   AF-A0A972RKV1-F1
#
_cell.length_a   1.000
_cell.length_b   1.000
_cell.length_c   1.000
_cell.angle_alpha   90.00
_cell.angle_beta   90.00
_cell.angle_gamma   90.00
#
_symmetry.space_group_name_H-M   'P 1'
#
loop_
_entity.id
_entity.type
_entity.pdbx_description
1 polymer ?
#
loop_
_entity_poly.entity_id
_entity_poly.type
_entity_poly.pdbx_seq_one_letter_code
_entity_poly.pdbx_strand_id
1 'polypeptide(L)'
;MAILVNLGLSHDTTQFACDSIQWYWNRVGQQAYPEASSMLLLFDGGGTNAARKYLFKQDLQAVANHTNMTVHVAHYPSYCSPVFRERDNPIERRFFPHLSRVCTGMLLDTLDRVVQLLRKATTQTGLRTTVNVIKRTYETGRKATDKMKEAIRSTVQFAEVLPKWNYTITPQIKH
;
A
#
# COMPACT_ATOMS: atom_id res chain seq x y z
N MET A 1 -13.88 1.06 -11.80
CA MET A 1 -12.63 1.12 -11.02
C MET A 1 -12.93 0.60 -9.64
N ALA A 2 -12.28 -0.49 -9.22
CA ALA A 2 -12.47 -1.04 -7.88
C ALA A 2 -11.44 -0.42 -6.94
N ILE A 3 -11.90 0.04 -5.77
CA ILE A 3 -11.03 0.56 -4.71
C ILE A 3 -11.18 -0.33 -3.51
N LEU A 4 -10.05 -0.73 -2.94
CA LEU A 4 -10.01 -1.45 -1.67
C LEU A 4 -9.52 -0.51 -0.57
N VAL A 5 -10.27 -0.46 0.53
CA VAL A 5 -9.85 0.21 1.76
C VAL A 5 -9.68 -0.83 2.85
N ASN A 6 -8.47 -0.91 3.41
CA ASN A 6 -8.20 -1.71 4.59
C ASN A 6 -8.18 -0.79 5.82
N LEU A 7 -9.02 -1.10 6.81
CA LEU A 7 -9.05 -0.41 8.10
C LEU A 7 -8.30 -1.24 9.13
N GLY A 8 -7.25 -0.66 9.72
CA GLY A 8 -6.57 -1.24 10.88
C GLY A 8 -7.23 -0.80 12.18
N LEU A 9 -7.27 -1.68 13.17
CA LEU A 9 -7.70 -1.37 14.54
C LEU A 9 -6.54 -1.03 15.48
N SER A 10 -5.33 -0.93 14.93
CA SER A 10 -4.08 -0.73 15.65
C SER A 10 -3.24 0.31 14.90
N HIS A 11 -1.93 0.36 15.17
CA HIS A 11 -1.04 1.36 14.59
C HIS A 11 -0.82 1.17 13.09
N ASP A 12 -0.72 2.29 12.38
CA ASP A 12 -0.21 2.31 11.01
C ASP A 12 1.29 1.96 11.06
N THR A 13 1.62 0.78 10.53
CA THR A 13 2.98 0.23 10.48
C THR A 13 3.33 -0.26 9.08
N THR A 14 4.62 -0.47 8.83
CA THR A 14 5.08 -1.07 7.56
C THR A 14 4.46 -2.45 7.32
N GLN A 15 4.25 -3.21 8.40
CA GLN A 15 3.58 -4.51 8.37
C GLN A 15 2.12 -4.38 7.98
N PHE A 16 1.38 -3.44 8.56
CA PHE A 16 -0.02 -3.20 8.19
C PHE A 16 -0.18 -2.86 6.71
N ALA A 17 0.70 -2.02 6.16
CA ALA A 17 0.70 -1.69 4.74
C ALA A 17 0.98 -2.93 3.86
N CYS A 18 1.93 -3.78 4.27
CA CYS A 18 2.28 -5.00 3.52
C CYS A 18 1.21 -6.08 3.61
N ASP A 19 0.63 -6.30 4.80
CA ASP A 19 -0.51 -7.21 4.99
C ASP A 19 -1.73 -6.77 4.15
N SER A 20 -1.92 -5.45 4.00
CA SER A 20 -2.95 -4.88 3.12
C SER A 20 -2.75 -5.25 1.65
N ILE A 21 -1.51 -5.21 1.17
CA ILE A 21 -1.13 -5.59 -0.21
C ILE A 21 -1.32 -7.10 -0.42
N GLN A 22 -0.86 -7.90 0.54
CA GLN A 22 -1.00 -9.37 0.50
C GLN A 22 -2.47 -9.79 0.50
N TRP A 23 -3.30 -9.14 1.33
CA TRP A 23 -4.74 -9.38 1.35
C TRP A 23 -5.37 -9.06 -0.01
N TYR A 24 -5.02 -7.93 -0.63
CA TYR A 24 -5.50 -7.57 -1.97
C TYR A 24 -5.12 -8.65 -2.99
N TRP A 25 -3.87 -9.09 -3.00
CA TRP A 25 -3.40 -10.11 -3.93
C TRP A 25 -4.18 -11.41 -3.77
N ASN A 26 -4.29 -11.93 -2.54
CA ASN A 26 -4.92 -13.21 -2.25
C ASN A 26 -6.44 -13.22 -2.51
N ARG A 27 -7.10 -12.06 -2.49
CA ARG A 27 -8.57 -11.98 -2.64
C ARG A 27 -9.02 -11.50 -4.01
N VAL A 28 -8.25 -10.62 -4.64
CA VAL A 28 -8.64 -9.94 -5.88
C VAL A 28 -7.58 -10.11 -6.94
N GLY A 29 -6.32 -9.82 -6.60
CA GLY A 29 -5.20 -9.80 -7.55
C GLY A 29 -5.01 -11.12 -8.29
N GLN A 30 -4.96 -12.24 -7.57
CA GLN A 30 -4.75 -13.58 -8.17
C GLN A 30 -5.87 -13.97 -9.14
N GLN A 31 -7.11 -13.60 -8.85
CA GLN A 31 -8.25 -13.92 -9.72
C GLN A 31 -8.29 -13.00 -10.95
N ALA A 32 -7.95 -11.72 -10.76
CA ALA A 32 -7.93 -10.75 -11.85
C ALA A 32 -6.73 -10.91 -12.78
N TYR A 33 -5.60 -11.40 -12.25
CA TYR A 33 -4.32 -11.49 -12.94
C TYR A 33 -3.61 -12.83 -12.64
N PRO A 34 -4.17 -13.97 -13.09
CA PRO A 34 -3.67 -15.30 -12.72
C PRO A 34 -2.25 -15.60 -13.23
N GLU A 35 -1.83 -14.97 -14.33
CA GLU A 35 -0.52 -15.19 -14.96
C GLU A 35 0.51 -14.10 -14.60
N ALA A 36 0.18 -13.17 -13.69
CA ALA A 36 1.10 -12.08 -13.38
C ALA A 36 2.34 -12.58 -12.63
N SER A 37 3.51 -12.25 -13.16
CA SER A 37 4.82 -12.52 -12.55
C SER A 37 5.42 -11.31 -11.83
N SER A 38 4.82 -10.13 -12.00
CA SER A 38 5.27 -8.89 -11.38
C SER A 38 4.13 -7.94 -11.01
N MET A 39 4.39 -7.07 -10.04
CA MET A 39 3.45 -6.08 -9.53
C MET A 39 4.11 -4.71 -9.47
N LEU A 40 3.43 -3.68 -9.97
CA LEU A 40 3.84 -2.29 -9.80
C LEU A 40 3.06 -1.65 -8.65
N LEU A 41 3.77 -1.18 -7.64
CA LEU A 41 3.23 -0.47 -6.48
C LEU A 41 3.64 0.99 -6.53
N LEU A 42 2.64 1.88 -6.46
CA LEU A 42 2.82 3.32 -6.43
C LEU A 42 2.57 3.84 -5.01
N PHE A 43 3.55 4.54 -4.44
CA PHE A 43 3.45 5.09 -3.08
C PHE A 43 3.74 6.59 -3.07
N ASP A 44 3.11 7.31 -2.16
CA ASP A 44 3.37 8.73 -1.92
C ASP A 44 4.62 8.99 -1.05
N GLY A 45 5.21 7.93 -0.48
CA GLY A 45 6.46 7.98 0.28
C GLY A 45 6.37 8.60 1.67
N GLY A 46 5.16 8.75 2.21
CA GLY A 46 4.90 9.25 3.56
C GLY A 46 4.96 8.17 4.65
N GLY A 47 5.47 8.54 5.84
CA GLY A 47 5.30 7.74 7.06
C GLY A 47 5.78 6.29 6.99
N THR A 48 4.84 5.35 6.86
CA THR A 48 5.09 3.90 6.89
C THR A 48 5.62 3.34 5.58
N ASN A 49 5.31 3.95 4.43
CA ASN A 49 5.74 3.49 3.11
C ASN A 49 6.98 4.24 2.59
N ALA A 50 7.69 5.01 3.44
CA ALA A 50 8.79 5.86 2.99
C ALA A 50 9.91 5.08 2.28
N ALA A 51 10.34 5.56 1.10
CA ALA A 51 11.34 4.90 0.25
C ALA A 51 12.69 4.60 0.95
N ARG A 52 13.06 5.41 1.95
CA ARG A 52 14.29 5.25 2.74
C ARG A 52 14.19 4.20 3.85
N LYS A 53 12.99 3.73 4.18
CA LYS A 53 12.74 2.89 5.36
C LYS A 53 13.08 1.43 5.06
N TYR A 54 14.16 0.93 5.68
CA TYR A 54 14.59 -0.47 5.53
C TYR A 54 13.52 -1.47 5.95
N LEU A 55 12.76 -1.17 7.02
CA LEU A 55 11.66 -2.02 7.49
C LEU A 55 10.56 -2.20 6.45
N PHE A 56 10.28 -1.15 5.67
CA PHE A 56 9.28 -1.23 4.61
C PHE A 56 9.74 -2.17 3.49
N LYS A 57 10.99 -2.02 3.05
CA LYS A 57 11.60 -2.92 2.04
C LYS A 57 11.63 -4.37 2.51
N GLN A 58 11.89 -4.61 3.79
CA GLN A 58 11.87 -5.94 4.39
C GLN A 58 10.46 -6.54 4.40
N ASP A 59 9.45 -5.78 4.83
CA ASP A 59 8.08 -6.30 4.82
C ASP A 59 7.60 -6.51 3.36
N LEU A 60 8.01 -5.66 2.41
CA LEU A 60 7.76 -5.88 0.98
C LEU A 60 8.49 -7.12 0.42
N GLN A 61 9.70 -7.42 0.89
CA GLN A 61 10.39 -8.67 0.56
C GLN A 61 9.56 -9.88 1.00
N ALA A 62 8.95 -9.83 2.20
CA ALA A 62 8.06 -10.89 2.64
C ALA A 62 6.82 -11.02 1.73
N VAL A 63 6.26 -9.90 1.25
CA VAL A 63 5.17 -9.91 0.26
C VAL A 63 5.64 -10.51 -1.07
N ALA A 64 6.79 -10.11 -1.60
CA ALA A 64 7.35 -10.66 -2.83
C ALA A 64 7.55 -12.17 -2.72
N ASN A 65 8.13 -12.64 -1.60
CA ASN A 65 8.34 -14.06 -1.33
C ASN A 65 7.03 -14.83 -1.21
N HIS A 66 6.02 -14.28 -0.53
CA HIS A 66 4.72 -14.94 -0.37
C HIS A 66 3.93 -15.02 -1.66
N THR A 67 3.94 -13.94 -2.45
CA THR A 67 3.21 -13.87 -3.72
C THR A 67 3.95 -14.55 -4.87
N ASN A 68 5.24 -14.85 -4.67
CA ASN A 68 6.17 -15.31 -5.70
C ASN A 68 6.24 -14.35 -6.91
N MET A 69 6.20 -13.05 -6.65
CA MET A 69 6.18 -12.02 -7.68
C MET A 69 7.32 -11.03 -7.48
N THR A 70 7.83 -10.53 -8.61
CA THR A 70 8.72 -9.37 -8.60
C THR A 70 7.92 -8.11 -8.30
N VAL A 71 8.29 -7.38 -7.25
CA VAL A 71 7.61 -6.15 -6.83
C VAL A 71 8.42 -4.96 -7.29
N HIS A 72 7.87 -4.20 -8.23
CA HIS A 72 8.38 -2.89 -8.65
C HIS A 72 7.73 -1.82 -7.79
N VAL A 73 8.55 -0.96 -7.20
CA VAL A 73 8.09 0.13 -6.35
C VAL A 73 8.49 1.45 -6.98
N ALA A 74 7.52 2.33 -7.17
CA ALA A 74 7.76 3.71 -7.57
C ALA A 74 7.13 4.66 -6.56
N HIS A 75 7.94 5.61 -6.08
CA HIS A 75 7.44 6.64 -5.16
C HIS A 75 7.25 7.96 -5.89
N TYR A 76 6.15 8.63 -5.58
CA TYR A 76 5.98 10.04 -5.93
C TYR A 76 7.01 10.88 -5.14
N PRO A 77 7.77 11.78 -5.80
CA PRO A 77 8.76 12.61 -5.12
C PRO A 77 8.14 13.50 -4.02
N SER A 78 8.83 13.63 -2.88
CA SER A 78 8.36 14.39 -1.71
C SER A 78 8.28 15.91 -1.90
N TYR A 79 8.71 16.42 -3.05
CA TYR A 79 8.68 17.85 -3.42
C TYR A 79 7.74 18.13 -4.60
N CYS A 80 6.94 17.16 -5.00
CA CYS A 80 5.84 17.41 -5.92
C CYS A 80 4.85 18.36 -5.25
N SER A 81 4.47 19.44 -5.95
CA SER A 81 3.48 20.39 -5.45
C SER A 81 2.19 19.64 -5.05
N PRO A 82 1.41 20.18 -4.10
CA PRO A 82 0.08 19.63 -3.80
C PRO A 82 -0.74 19.39 -5.07
N VAL A 83 -0.62 20.30 -6.04
CA VAL A 83 -1.23 20.20 -7.38
C VAL A 83 -0.76 18.97 -8.15
N PHE A 84 0.52 18.61 -8.10
CA PHE A 84 1.03 17.40 -8.75
C PHE A 84 0.52 16.13 -8.07
N ARG A 85 0.53 16.07 -6.73
CA ARG A 85 -0.01 14.91 -6.00
C ARG A 85 -1.50 14.71 -6.28
N GLU A 86 -2.28 15.78 -6.21
CA GLU A 86 -3.72 15.78 -6.51
C GLU A 86 -4.03 15.48 -7.99
N ARG A 87 -3.10 15.76 -8.92
CA ARG A 87 -3.29 15.46 -10.35
C ARG A 87 -2.91 14.04 -10.70
N ASP A 88 -1.78 13.57 -10.20
CA ASP A 88 -1.05 12.39 -10.69
C ASP A 88 -1.17 11.16 -9.77
N ASN A 89 -1.70 11.31 -8.55
CA ASN A 89 -2.16 10.19 -7.72
C ASN A 89 -3.67 9.94 -7.95
N PRO A 90 -4.05 8.83 -8.62
CA PRO A 90 -5.45 8.53 -8.90
C PRO A 90 -6.32 8.39 -7.64
N ILE A 91 -5.73 7.97 -6.51
CA ILE A 91 -6.46 7.83 -5.24
C ILE A 91 -6.82 9.22 -4.70
N GLU A 92 -5.85 10.14 -4.62
CA GLU A 92 -6.10 11.51 -4.18
C GLU A 92 -7.12 12.21 -5.08
N ARG A 93 -6.99 12.04 -6.40
CA ARG A 93 -7.86 12.71 -7.38
C ARG A 93 -9.27 12.13 -7.46
N ARG A 94 -9.38 10.79 -7.50
CA ARG A 94 -10.62 10.09 -7.89
C ARG A 94 -11.31 9.38 -6.74
N PHE A 95 -10.68 9.24 -5.58
CA PHE A 95 -11.29 8.56 -4.43
C PHE A 95 -11.60 9.51 -3.28
N PHE A 96 -10.61 10.26 -2.79
CA PHE A 96 -10.78 11.09 -1.61
C PHE A 96 -11.90 12.14 -1.71
N PRO A 97 -12.15 12.81 -2.85
CA PRO A 97 -13.28 13.73 -2.95
C PRO A 97 -14.63 13.04 -2.73
N HIS A 98 -14.78 11.78 -3.15
CA HIS A 98 -16.01 11.01 -2.91
C HIS A 98 -16.10 10.54 -1.47
N LEU A 99 -14.97 10.16 -0.87
CA LEU A 99 -14.91 9.80 0.53
C LEU A 99 -15.31 10.96 1.44
N SER A 100 -14.71 12.13 1.22
CA SER A 100 -15.02 13.35 1.96
C SER A 100 -16.51 13.68 1.85
N ARG A 101 -17.10 13.62 0.65
CA ARG A 101 -18.54 13.87 0.46
C ARG A 101 -19.44 12.93 1.27
N VAL A 102 -19.10 11.65 1.36
CA VAL A 102 -19.92 10.67 2.12
C VAL A 102 -19.71 10.82 3.64
N CYS A 103 -18.56 11.32 4.07
CA CYS A 103 -18.26 11.57 5.47
C CYS A 103 -18.72 12.96 5.95
N THR A 104 -18.90 13.95 5.06
CA THR A 104 -19.33 15.30 5.42
C THR A 104 -20.67 15.28 6.16
N GLY A 105 -20.70 15.85 7.37
CA GLY A 105 -21.90 15.92 8.20
C GLY A 105 -22.25 14.61 8.91
N MET A 106 -21.41 13.58 8.80
CA MET A 106 -21.62 12.28 9.46
C MET A 106 -20.72 12.14 10.69
N LEU A 107 -21.27 11.63 11.78
CA LEU A 107 -20.47 11.25 12.94
C LEU A 107 -19.76 9.91 12.68
N LEU A 108 -18.44 9.89 12.87
CA LEU A 108 -17.58 8.70 12.74
C LEU A 108 -17.28 8.13 14.13
N ASP A 109 -18.32 7.64 14.82
CA ASP A 109 -18.26 7.21 16.22
C ASP A 109 -17.94 5.72 16.40
N THR A 110 -18.37 4.89 15.46
CA THR A 110 -18.22 3.43 15.51
C THR A 110 -17.56 2.91 14.24
N LEU A 111 -16.77 1.84 14.39
CA LEU A 111 -16.14 1.16 13.25
C LEU A 111 -17.17 0.74 12.21
N ASP A 112 -18.32 0.21 12.65
CA ASP A 112 -19.38 -0.22 11.75
C ASP A 112 -19.96 0.95 10.96
N ARG A 113 -20.11 2.13 11.59
CA ARG A 113 -20.56 3.35 10.91
C ARG A 113 -19.57 3.79 9.85
N VAL A 114 -18.27 3.78 10.17
CA VAL A 114 -17.20 4.08 9.20
C VAL A 114 -17.25 3.10 8.04
N VAL A 115 -17.29 1.78 8.30
CA VAL A 115 -17.35 0.75 7.25
C VAL A 115 -18.57 0.94 6.34
N GLN A 116 -19.74 1.19 6.93
CA GLN A 116 -20.97 1.43 6.16
C GLN A 116 -20.85 2.68 5.28
N LEU A 117 -20.28 3.77 5.79
CA LEU A 117 -20.10 5.00 5.03
C LEU A 117 -19.11 4.83 3.89
N LEU A 118 -17.95 4.23 4.15
CA LEU A 118 -16.95 3.99 3.11
C LEU A 118 -17.50 3.08 2.00
N ARG A 119 -18.34 2.09 2.32
CA ARG A 119 -19.02 1.24 1.31
C ARG A 119 -20.07 2.00 0.49
N LYS A 120 -20.68 3.05 1.05
CA LYS A 120 -21.62 3.94 0.33
C LYS A 120 -20.92 4.89 -0.64
N ALA A 121 -19.59 5.04 -0.56
CA ALA A 121 -18.83 5.83 -1.53
C ALA A 121 -18.78 5.09 -2.88
N THR A 122 -19.82 5.32 -3.68
CA THR A 122 -19.95 4.87 -5.08
C THR A 122 -20.10 6.07 -6.00
N THR A 123 -19.64 5.95 -7.26
CA THR A 123 -19.86 6.98 -8.28
C THR A 123 -20.76 6.47 -9.40
N GLN A 124 -21.44 7.40 -10.08
CA GLN A 124 -22.22 7.10 -11.29
C GLN A 124 -21.37 6.47 -12.40
N THR A 125 -20.06 6.72 -12.39
CA THR A 125 -19.07 6.16 -13.33
C THR A 125 -18.56 4.76 -12.95
N GLY A 126 -19.19 4.08 -11.97
CA GLY A 126 -18.88 2.69 -11.63
C GLY A 126 -17.68 2.51 -10.68
N LEU A 127 -17.36 3.51 -9.87
CA LEU A 127 -16.46 3.32 -8.72
C LEU A 127 -17.16 2.47 -7.67
N ARG A 128 -16.54 1.36 -7.26
CA ARG A 128 -17.01 0.52 -6.15
C ARG A 128 -15.92 0.42 -5.09
N THR A 129 -16.32 0.69 -3.85
CA THR A 129 -15.41 0.66 -2.69
C THR A 129 -15.66 -0.60 -1.88
N THR A 130 -14.66 -1.48 -1.83
CA THR A 130 -14.62 -2.64 -0.94
C THR A 130 -13.90 -2.23 0.33
N VAL A 131 -14.49 -2.53 1.49
CA VAL A 131 -13.91 -2.19 2.79
C VAL A 131 -13.68 -3.47 3.57
N ASN A 132 -12.45 -3.66 4.01
CA ASN A 132 -12.00 -4.76 4.83
C ASN A 132 -11.42 -4.23 6.16
N VAL A 133 -11.61 -4.99 7.23
CA VAL A 133 -11.11 -4.64 8.56
C VAL A 133 -10.06 -5.66 8.97
N ILE A 134 -8.84 -5.19 9.16
CA ILE A 134 -7.72 -6.01 9.62
C ILE A 134 -7.66 -5.91 11.14
N LYS A 135 -8.08 -6.98 11.81
CA LYS A 135 -8.12 -7.08 13.29
C LYS A 135 -6.79 -7.49 13.93
N ARG A 136 -5.69 -7.40 13.19
CA ARG A 136 -4.34 -7.71 13.69
C ARG A 136 -3.79 -6.52 14.46
N THR A 137 -3.16 -6.79 15.60
CA THR A 137 -2.40 -5.79 16.35
C THR A 137 -1.00 -5.70 15.78
N TYR A 138 -0.54 -4.47 15.52
CA TYR A 138 0.80 -4.22 15.01
C TYR A 138 1.61 -3.46 16.05
N GLU A 139 2.70 -4.07 16.50
CA GLU A 139 3.59 -3.46 17.49
C GLU A 139 4.40 -2.31 16.87
N THR A 140 4.60 -1.26 17.65
CA THR A 140 5.42 -0.11 17.26
C THR A 140 6.85 -0.26 17.79
N GLY A 141 7.77 0.58 17.31
CA GLY A 141 9.15 0.61 17.81
C GLY A 141 10.09 -0.45 17.23
N ARG A 142 9.64 -1.25 16.27
CA ARG A 142 10.52 -2.18 15.53
C ARG A 142 11.70 -1.40 14.92
N LYS A 143 12.92 -1.91 15.10
CA LYS A 143 14.15 -1.32 14.54
C LYS A 143 14.77 -2.27 13.53
N ALA A 144 15.32 -1.70 12.46
CA ALA A 144 16.06 -2.50 11.48
C ALA A 144 17.42 -2.88 12.07
N THR A 145 17.66 -4.18 12.23
CA THR A 145 18.98 -4.69 12.62
C THR A 145 19.98 -4.55 11.48
N ASP A 146 21.28 -4.56 11.76
CA ASP A 146 22.29 -4.40 10.73
C ASP A 146 22.31 -5.56 9.74
N LYS A 147 22.05 -6.79 10.21
CA LYS A 147 21.84 -7.96 9.34
C LYS A 147 20.70 -7.74 8.34
N MET A 148 19.60 -7.13 8.79
CA MET A 148 18.46 -6.82 7.91
C MET A 148 18.82 -5.75 6.89
N LYS A 149 19.53 -4.69 7.29
CA LYS A 149 19.97 -3.64 6.34
C LYS A 149 20.86 -4.24 5.26
N GLU A 150 21.76 -5.15 5.65
CA GLU A 150 22.67 -5.79 4.71
C GLU A 150 21.95 -6.71 3.74
N ALA A 151 21.02 -7.54 4.23
CA ALA A 151 20.16 -8.35 3.37
C ALA A 151 19.38 -7.48 2.37
N ILE A 152 18.86 -6.33 2.79
CA ILE A 152 18.13 -5.42 1.90
C ILE A 152 19.05 -4.79 0.85
N ARG A 153 20.31 -4.48 1.18
CA ARG A 153 21.27 -3.95 0.20
C ARG A 153 21.61 -4.95 -0.88
N SER A 154 21.62 -6.24 -0.56
CA SER A 154 21.92 -7.29 -1.55
C SER A 154 20.71 -7.71 -2.38
N THR A 155 19.48 -7.53 -1.87
CA THR A 155 18.26 -7.99 -2.57
C THR A 155 17.54 -6.91 -3.35
N VAL A 156 17.60 -5.65 -2.89
CA VAL A 156 16.88 -4.56 -3.52
C VAL A 156 17.69 -3.98 -4.67
N GLN A 157 17.12 -4.01 -5.86
CA GLN A 157 17.70 -3.43 -7.05
C GLN A 157 17.15 -2.01 -7.25
N PHE A 158 17.98 -1.00 -7.08
CA PHE A 158 17.57 0.39 -7.31
C PHE A 158 17.50 0.71 -8.81
N ALA A 159 16.50 1.48 -9.21
CA ALA A 159 16.33 1.87 -10.61
C ALA A 159 17.39 2.90 -11.05
N GLU A 160 17.75 2.91 -12.33
CA GLU A 160 18.68 3.90 -12.90
C GLU A 160 18.13 5.34 -12.78
N VAL A 161 16.82 5.49 -13.01
CA VAL A 161 16.12 6.78 -12.90
C VAL A 161 15.48 6.89 -11.52
N LEU A 162 15.87 7.92 -10.77
CA LEU A 162 15.39 8.20 -9.41
C LEU A 162 15.63 7.03 -8.42
N PRO A 163 16.88 6.54 -8.26
CA PRO A 163 17.21 5.38 -7.42
C PRO A 163 16.83 5.53 -5.94
N LYS A 164 16.69 6.76 -5.45
CA LYS A 164 16.25 7.00 -4.06
C LYS A 164 14.78 6.64 -3.84
N TRP A 165 13.97 6.67 -4.89
CA TRP A 165 12.52 6.52 -4.85
C TRP A 165 12.07 5.22 -5.52
N ASN A 166 12.78 4.78 -6.55
CA ASN A 166 12.35 3.66 -7.38
C ASN A 166 13.27 2.45 -7.19
N TYR A 167 12.68 1.30 -6.91
CA TYR A 167 13.42 0.08 -6.69
C TYR A 167 12.57 -1.16 -6.97
N THR A 168 13.24 -2.26 -7.25
CA THR A 168 12.65 -3.56 -7.52
C THR A 168 13.10 -4.55 -6.45
N ILE A 169 12.15 -5.38 -6.02
CA ILE A 169 12.36 -6.47 -5.06
C ILE A 169 12.00 -7.77 -5.79
N THR A 170 12.97 -8.66 -5.93
CA THR A 170 12.76 -9.99 -6.48
C THR A 170 12.48 -11.01 -5.37
N PRO A 171 11.62 -12.01 -5.61
CA PRO A 171 11.33 -13.02 -4.61
C PRO A 171 12.57 -13.88 -4.33
N GLN A 172 12.86 -14.09 -3.05
CA GLN A 172 13.89 -15.00 -2.57
C GLN A 172 13.24 -16.36 -2.27
N ILE A 173 13.04 -17.16 -3.31
CA ILE A 173 12.56 -18.53 -3.13
C ILE A 173 13.72 -19.35 -2.57
N LYS A 174 13.63 -19.71 -1.28
CA LYS A 174 14.44 -20.82 -0.78
C LYS A 174 13.76 -22.10 -1.26
N HIS A 175 14.39 -22.77 -2.22
CA HIS A 175 14.12 -24.18 -2.52
C HIS A 175 14.47 -25.04 -1.31
#